data_AF-A0AAW2TMG2-F1
#
_entry.id   AF-A0AAW2TMG2-F1
#
_cell.length_a   1.000
_cell.length_b   1.000
_cell.length_c   1.000
_cell.angle_alpha   90.00
_cell.angle_beta   90.00
_cell.angle_gamma   90.00
#
_symmetry.space_group_name_H-M   'P 1'
#
loop_
_entity.id
_entity.type
_entity.pdbx_description
1 polymer ?
#
loop_
_entity_poly.entity_id
_entity_poly.type
_entity_poly.pdbx_seq_one_letter_code
_entity_poly.pdbx_strand_id
1 'polypeptide(L)'
;MKKYIQELGVVPSIAEPVVIFCDNNGAIHKQMNRDLITVPSTFLDTTIYSGEMVSRGDCRMDRVSSAENTTDPLNKSLSQVPHTQHLDKMGLRSMGDWL
;
A
#
# COMPACT_ATOMS: atom_id res chain seq x y z
N MET A 1 15.54 15.44 -1.80
CA MET A 1 16.25 14.20 -2.18
C MET A 1 15.81 13.66 -3.54
N LYS A 2 14.51 13.39 -3.76
CA LYS A 2 13.95 12.89 -5.05
C LYS A 2 14.46 13.64 -6.29
N LYS A 3 14.41 14.98 -6.26
CA LYS A 3 14.94 15.86 -7.32
C LYS A 3 16.44 15.68 -7.60
N TYR A 4 17.26 15.55 -6.55
CA TYR A 4 18.70 15.35 -6.70
C TYR A 4 19.02 14.00 -7.35
N ILE A 5 18.36 12.92 -6.92
CA ILE A 5 18.55 11.59 -7.52
C ILE A 5 18.03 11.57 -8.97
N GLN A 6 16.94 12.28 -9.25
CA GLN A 6 16.42 12.46 -10.60
C GLN A 6 17.41 13.20 -11.51
N GLU A 7 18.04 14.27 -11.01
CA GLU A 7 19.10 15.02 -11.73
C GLU A 7 20.34 14.17 -11.98
N LEU A 8 20.68 13.25 -11.07
CA LEU A 8 21.76 12.29 -11.27
C LEU A 8 21.42 11.21 -12.31
N GLY A 9 20.15 11.03 -12.69
CA GLY A 9 19.73 10.07 -13.72
C GLY A 9 19.92 8.59 -13.38
N VAL A 10 20.21 8.25 -12.11
CA VAL A 10 20.59 6.88 -11.69
C VAL A 10 19.40 5.95 -11.61
N VAL A 11 18.21 6.48 -11.26
CA VAL A 11 16.99 5.69 -11.06
C VAL A 11 15.84 6.36 -11.82
N PRO A 12 15.56 5.96 -13.07
CA PRO A 12 14.52 6.60 -13.90
C PRO A 12 13.12 6.56 -13.26
N SER A 13 12.82 5.49 -12.51
CA SER A 13 11.54 5.30 -11.81
C SER A 13 11.37 6.22 -10.60
N ILE A 14 12.41 6.97 -10.18
CA ILE A 14 12.26 7.92 -9.07
C ILE A 14 11.33 9.08 -9.40
N ALA A 15 11.07 9.33 -10.69
CA ALA A 15 10.09 10.32 -11.11
C ALA A 15 8.65 9.83 -10.95
N GLU A 16 8.43 8.52 -10.87
CA GLU A 16 7.10 7.92 -10.79
C GLU A 16 6.54 7.98 -9.36
N PRO A 17 5.20 8.03 -9.21
CA PRO A 17 4.56 7.92 -7.91
C PRO A 17 4.76 6.52 -7.32
N VAL A 18 4.85 6.43 -5.99
CA VAL A 18 4.83 5.14 -5.29
C VAL A 18 3.42 4.55 -5.36
N VAL A 19 3.29 3.33 -5.86
CA VAL A 19 2.00 2.64 -5.94
C VAL A 19 1.68 1.97 -4.60
N ILE A 20 0.50 2.26 -4.06
CA ILE A 20 -0.04 1.65 -2.85
C ILE A 20 -1.23 0.78 -3.27
N PHE A 21 -1.13 -0.52 -3.01
CA PHE A 21 -2.20 -1.47 -3.34
C PHE A 21 -3.19 -1.60 -2.18
N CYS A 22 -4.49 -1.55 -2.48
CA CYS A 22 -5.57 -1.71 -1.49
C CYS A 22 -6.71 -2.57 -2.04
N ASP A 23 -7.32 -3.41 -1.19
CA ASP A 23 -8.50 -4.22 -1.52
C ASP A 23 -9.83 -3.47 -1.27
N ASN A 24 -9.78 -2.40 -0.47
CA ASN A 24 -10.93 -1.60 -0.10
C ASN A 24 -11.14 -0.42 -1.06
N ASN A 25 -12.12 -0.55 -1.95
CA ASN A 25 -12.55 0.52 -2.85
C ASN A 25 -12.97 1.80 -2.12
N GLY A 26 -13.58 1.66 -0.93
CA GLY A 26 -13.97 2.81 -0.11
C GLY A 26 -12.77 3.60 0.38
N ALA A 27 -11.66 2.93 0.72
CA ALA A 27 -10.42 3.60 1.10
C ALA A 27 -9.81 4.37 -0.08
N ILE A 28 -9.76 3.74 -1.27
CA ILE A 28 -9.25 4.38 -2.51
C ILE A 28 -10.09 5.62 -2.85
N HIS A 29 -11.42 5.48 -2.89
CA HIS A 29 -12.32 6.59 -3.22
C HIS A 29 -12.25 7.71 -2.20
N LYS A 30 -12.21 7.36 -0.91
CA LYS A 30 -12.07 8.34 0.18
C LYS A 30 -10.78 9.12 0.07
N GLN A 31 -9.70 8.51 -0.42
CA GLN A 31 -8.43 9.18 -0.58
C GLN A 31 -8.37 10.11 -1.78
N MET A 32 -8.94 9.67 -2.90
CA MET A 32 -8.99 10.47 -4.14
C MET A 32 -9.91 11.70 -4.00
N ASN A 33 -10.95 11.60 -3.20
CA ASN A 33 -11.98 12.63 -3.03
C ASN A 33 -11.97 13.23 -1.62
N ARG A 34 -10.79 13.26 -0.98
CA ARG A 34 -10.69 13.59 0.44
C ARG A 34 -10.78 15.08 0.69
N ASP A 35 -11.90 15.53 1.24
CA ASP A 35 -11.97 16.81 1.94
C ASP A 35 -11.38 16.65 3.35
N LEU A 36 -10.24 17.30 3.60
CA LEU A 36 -9.50 17.24 4.88
C LEU A 36 -10.34 17.66 6.10
N ILE A 37 -11.50 18.29 5.87
CA ILE A 37 -12.38 18.88 6.88
C ILE A 37 -13.28 17.82 7.55
N THR A 38 -13.59 16.70 6.88
CA THR A 38 -14.64 15.75 7.34
C THR A 38 -14.09 14.55 8.11
N VAL A 39 -12.78 14.49 8.36
CA VAL A 39 -12.17 13.31 9.00
C VAL A 39 -12.20 13.43 10.53
N PRO A 40 -12.66 12.39 11.26
CA PRO A 40 -12.68 12.39 12.72
C PRO A 40 -11.26 12.26 13.30
N SER A 41 -11.00 12.96 14.40
CA SER A 41 -9.67 13.08 15.05
C SER A 41 -8.98 11.76 15.39
N THR A 42 -9.74 10.69 15.63
CA THR A 42 -9.20 9.35 15.92
C THR A 42 -8.55 8.66 14.72
N PHE A 43 -8.85 9.09 13.49
CA PHE A 43 -8.28 8.55 12.25
C PHE A 43 -7.46 9.58 11.48
N LEU A 44 -7.14 10.72 12.11
CA LEU A 44 -6.67 11.91 11.42
C LEU A 44 -5.26 11.72 10.84
N ASP A 45 -4.29 11.26 11.65
CA ASP A 45 -2.87 11.37 11.30
C ASP A 45 -2.48 10.52 10.09
N THR A 46 -2.71 9.20 10.14
CA THR A 46 -2.32 8.27 9.06
C THR A 46 -3.13 8.51 7.78
N THR A 47 -4.39 8.93 7.93
CA THR A 47 -5.30 9.09 6.80
C THR A 47 -5.18 10.48 6.15
N ILE A 48 -4.82 11.55 6.89
CA ILE A 48 -4.46 12.86 6.31
C ILE A 48 -3.16 12.76 5.54
N TYR A 49 -2.13 12.20 6.16
CA TYR A 49 -0.80 12.15 5.57
C TYR A 49 -0.79 11.41 4.24
N SER A 50 -1.41 10.23 4.19
CA SER A 50 -1.54 9.46 2.96
C SER A 50 -2.34 10.21 1.88
N GLY A 51 -3.29 11.07 2.25
CA GLY A 51 -4.14 11.80 1.30
C GLY A 51 -3.39 12.94 0.66
N GLU A 52 -2.60 13.64 1.45
CA GLU A 52 -1.67 14.67 0.98
C GLU A 52 -0.61 14.09 0.04
N MET A 53 -0.08 12.89 0.32
CA MET A 53 0.88 12.22 -0.57
C MET A 53 0.26 11.90 -1.95
N VAL A 54 -1.02 11.50 -1.96
CA VAL A 54 -1.75 11.23 -3.21
C VAL A 54 -2.06 12.54 -3.95
N SER A 55 -2.49 13.60 -3.26
CA SER A 55 -2.79 14.89 -3.89
C SER A 55 -1.56 15.59 -4.46
N ARG A 56 -0.40 15.44 -3.79
CA ARG A 56 0.90 15.91 -4.28
C ARG A 56 1.46 15.07 -5.44
N GLY A 57 0.85 13.94 -5.76
CA GLY A 57 1.29 13.02 -6.81
C GLY A 57 2.54 12.20 -6.43
N ASP A 58 2.90 12.15 -5.15
CA ASP A 58 4.01 11.33 -4.66
C ASP A 58 3.62 9.85 -4.55
N CYS A 59 2.33 9.57 -4.36
CA CYS A 59 1.76 8.22 -4.31
C CYS A 59 0.52 8.09 -5.19
N ARG A 60 0.24 6.87 -5.65
CA ARG A 60 -0.99 6.49 -6.34
C ARG A 60 -1.59 5.27 -5.67
N MET A 61 -2.91 5.24 -5.51
CA MET A 61 -3.60 4.06 -4.98
C MET A 61 -4.19 3.24 -6.12
N ASP A 62 -3.87 1.94 -6.13
CA ASP A 62 -4.42 0.98 -7.08
C ASP A 62 -5.17 -0.13 -6.36
N ARG A 63 -6.21 -0.65 -7.01
CA ARG A 63 -7.01 -1.75 -6.47
C ARG A 63 -6.28 -3.08 -6.67
N VAL A 64 -6.22 -3.88 -5.61
CA VAL A 64 -5.83 -5.29 -5.66
C VAL A 64 -6.97 -6.17 -5.15
N SER A 65 -7.06 -7.42 -5.60
CA SER A 65 -8.03 -8.34 -5.02
C SER A 65 -7.61 -8.77 -3.60
N SER A 66 -8.55 -9.07 -2.70
CA SER A 66 -8.20 -9.55 -1.35
C SER A 66 -7.34 -10.82 -1.41
N ALA A 67 -7.57 -11.71 -2.39
CA ALA A 67 -6.76 -12.91 -2.61
C ALA A 67 -5.31 -12.62 -3.06
N GLU A 68 -5.04 -11.43 -3.61
CA GLU A 68 -3.71 -10.99 -4.02
C GLU A 68 -3.09 -10.00 -3.03
N ASN A 69 -3.87 -9.49 -2.08
CA ASN A 69 -3.37 -8.60 -1.04
C ASN A 69 -2.56 -9.39 -0.01
N THR A 70 -1.24 -9.40 -0.17
CA THR A 70 -0.30 -10.07 0.74
C THR A 70 -0.30 -9.49 2.17
N THR A 71 -0.94 -8.34 2.39
CA THR A 71 -1.05 -7.74 3.73
C THR A 71 -2.20 -8.30 4.56
N ASP A 72 -3.15 -9.01 3.94
CA ASP A 72 -4.32 -9.56 4.64
C ASP A 72 -3.97 -10.47 5.83
N PRO A 73 -2.96 -11.36 5.76
CA PRO A 73 -2.53 -12.15 6.92
C PRO A 73 -2.01 -11.33 8.11
N LEU A 74 -1.59 -10.07 7.89
CA LEU A 74 -1.03 -9.22 8.94
C LEU A 74 -2.11 -8.48 9.74
N ASN A 75 -3.32 -8.35 9.19
CA ASN A 75 -4.40 -7.55 9.79
C ASN A 75 -5.75 -8.27 9.88
N LYS A 76 -5.90 -9.46 9.29
CA LYS A 76 -7.12 -10.28 9.33
C LYS A 76 -6.81 -11.68 9.87
N SER A 77 -7.77 -12.25 10.59
CA SER A 77 -7.79 -13.68 10.90
C SER A 77 -8.26 -14.47 9.68
N LEU A 78 -7.32 -15.05 8.94
CA LEU A 78 -7.60 -15.86 7.77
C LEU A 78 -7.68 -17.35 8.13
N SER A 79 -8.49 -18.11 7.39
CA SER A 79 -8.44 -19.58 7.46
C SER A 79 -7.14 -20.10 6.85
N GLN A 80 -6.79 -21.35 7.16
CA GLN A 80 -5.47 -21.92 6.84
C GLN A 80 -5.14 -21.86 5.34
N VAL A 81 -6.11 -22.14 4.46
CA VAL A 81 -5.89 -22.17 3.01
C VAL A 81 -5.49 -20.80 2.45
N PRO A 82 -6.29 -19.72 2.59
CA PRO A 82 -5.89 -18.39 2.13
C PRO A 82 -4.63 -17.89 2.84
N HIS A 83 -4.48 -18.18 4.13
CA HIS A 83 -3.27 -17.82 4.87
C HIS A 83 -2.00 -18.39 4.20
N THR A 84 -1.96 -19.70 3.92
CA THR A 84 -0.81 -20.34 3.25
C THR A 84 -0.57 -19.79 1.84
N GLN A 85 -1.64 -19.54 1.06
CA GLN A 85 -1.52 -18.94 -0.27
C GLN A 85 -0.87 -17.54 -0.20
N HIS A 86 -1.24 -16.72 0.79
CA HIS A 86 -0.62 -15.41 0.98
C HIS A 86 0.83 -15.50 1.47
N LEU A 87 1.16 -16.46 2.35
CA LEU A 87 2.55 -16.70 2.78
C LEU A 87 3.45 -17.07 1.60
N ASP A 88 2.99 -17.92 0.70
CA ASP A 88 3.74 -18.27 -0.52
C ASP A 88 3.94 -17.06 -1.42
N LYS A 89 2.90 -16.23 -1.63
CA LYS A 89 3.00 -14.97 -2.38
C LYS A 89 3.93 -13.94 -1.71
N MET A 90 4.05 -13.97 -0.39
CA MET A 90 5.02 -13.15 0.35
C MET A 90 6.47 -13.67 0.21
N GLY A 91 6.67 -14.87 -0.33
CA GLY A 91 7.97 -15.52 -0.38
C GLY A 91 8.41 -16.13 0.95
N LEU A 92 7.48 -16.32 1.89
CA LEU A 92 7.77 -16.99 3.16
C LEU A 92 7.88 -18.50 2.91
N ARG A 93 8.88 -19.11 3.53
CA ARG A 93 9.19 -20.55 3.42
C ARG A 93 9.36 -21.12 4.82
N SER A 94 8.95 -22.38 5.02
CA SER A 94 9.22 -23.04 6.29
C SER A 94 10.73 -23.18 6.45
N MET A 95 11.23 -23.03 7.69
CA MET A 95 12.66 -23.18 7.96
C MET A 95 13.19 -24.58 7.56
N GLY A 96 12.33 -25.59 7.54
CA GLY A 96 12.67 -26.94 7.08
C GLY A 96 12.84 -27.08 5.55
N ASP A 97 12.35 -26.13 4.76
CA ASP A 97 12.43 -26.17 3.29
C ASP A 97 13.76 -25.59 2.75
N TRP A 98 14.65 -25.15 3.64
CA TRP A 98 15.97 -24.58 3.32
C TRP A 98 17.11 -25.61 3.33
N LEU A 99 16.86 -26.82 3.83
CA LEU A 99 17.79 -27.95 3.89
C LEU A 99 17.50 -28.95 2.77
#